data_AF-A0A0F8Y346-F1
#
_entry.id   AF-A0A0F8Y346-F1
#
_cell.length_a   1.000
_cell.length_b   1.000
_cell.length_c   1.000
_cell.angle_alpha   90.00
_cell.angle_beta   90.00
_cell.angle_gamma   90.00
#
_symmetry.space_group_name_H-M   'P 1'
#
loop_
_entity.id
_entity.type
_entity.pdbx_description
1 polymer ?
#
loop_
_entity_poly.entity_id
_entity_poly.type
_entity_poly.pdbx_seq_one_letter_code
_entity_poly.pdbx_strand_id
1 'polypeptide(L)'
;MIEMLKLKVANQIRRKRALETRWFLYEFIDKNPGLTIYDLTKKLNWTLGKVDYHIKKLLKDGIIKNSEEIVNGRVKKAYHPTPFGEHINWDEMKHTKKPEEVK
;
A
#
# COMPACT_ATOMS: atom_id res chain seq x y z
N MET A 1 4.63 32.43 16.19
CA MET A 1 5.74 31.54 15.76
C MET A 1 5.70 30.16 16.43
N ILE A 2 5.57 30.06 17.75
CA ILE A 2 5.50 28.78 18.50
C ILE A 2 4.31 27.91 18.07
N GLU A 3 3.13 28.49 17.88
CA GLU A 3 1.92 27.74 17.51
C GLU A 3 2.02 27.08 16.14
N MET A 4 2.58 27.79 15.17
CA MET A 4 2.85 27.25 13.83
C MET A 4 3.85 26.08 13.89
N LEU A 5 4.86 26.14 14.75
CA LEU A 5 5.81 25.05 14.93
C LEU A 5 5.13 23.80 15.51
N LYS A 6 4.27 23.96 16.53
CA LYS A 6 3.47 22.87 17.10
C LYS A 6 2.58 22.20 16.05
N LEU A 7 1.92 22.99 15.21
CA LEU A 7 1.06 22.47 14.15
C LEU A 7 1.87 21.68 13.10
N LYS A 8 3.05 22.17 12.71
CA LYS A 8 3.95 21.46 11.79
C LYS A 8 4.38 20.10 12.36
N VAL A 9 4.79 20.07 13.62
CA VAL A 9 5.19 18.83 14.31
C VAL A 9 4.01 17.85 14.39
N ALA A 10 2.83 18.31 14.80
CA ALA A 10 1.64 17.47 14.85
C ALA A 10 1.28 16.88 13.48
N ASN A 11 1.39 17.66 12.41
CA ASN A 11 1.17 17.18 11.05
C ASN A 11 2.22 16.16 10.60
N GLN A 12 3.49 16.36 10.95
CA GLN A 12 4.55 15.39 10.66
C GLN A 12 4.31 14.05 11.37
N ILE A 13 3.92 14.09 12.65
CA ILE A 13 3.57 12.88 13.41
C ILE A 13 2.39 12.16 12.76
N ARG A 14 1.33 12.88 12.38
CA ARG A 14 0.17 12.29 11.68
C ARG A 14 0.57 11.63 10.36
N ARG A 15 1.44 12.27 9.58
CA ARG A 15 1.94 11.70 8.31
C ARG A 15 2.77 10.45 8.52
N LYS A 16 3.67 10.45 9.51
CA LYS A 16 4.48 9.27 9.87
C LYS A 16 3.59 8.10 10.27
N ARG A 17 2.64 8.31 11.19
CA ARG A 17 1.68 7.27 11.62
C ARG A 17 0.85 6.74 10.45
N ALA A 18 0.41 7.61 9.55
CA ALA A 18 -0.36 7.21 8.37
C ALA A 18 0.49 6.36 7.40
N LEU A 19 1.80 6.62 7.29
CA LEU A 19 2.73 5.82 6.51
C LEU A 19 2.95 4.44 7.15
N GLU A 20 3.23 4.39 8.44
CA GLU A 20 3.39 3.14 9.20
C GLU A 20 2.12 2.27 9.10
N THR A 21 0.94 2.90 9.23
CA THR A 21 -0.35 2.21 9.08
C THR A 21 -0.54 1.64 7.67
N ARG A 22 -0.11 2.36 6.62
CA ARG A 22 -0.15 1.83 5.24
C ARG A 22 0.75 0.63 5.06
N TRP A 23 1.98 0.70 5.55
CA TRP A 23 2.95 -0.39 5.43
C TRP A 23 2.47 -1.63 6.17
N PHE A 24 1.93 -1.46 7.38
CA PHE A 24 1.31 -2.56 8.09
C PHE A 24 0.16 -3.21 7.31
N LEU A 25 -0.71 -2.41 6.68
CA LEU A 25 -1.79 -2.95 5.84
C LEU A 25 -1.25 -3.70 4.62
N TYR A 26 -0.22 -3.17 3.97
CA TYR A 26 0.46 -3.86 2.87
C TYR A 26 1.02 -5.21 3.31
N GLU A 27 1.82 -5.25 4.38
CA GLU A 27 2.39 -6.50 4.91
C GLU A 27 1.30 -7.53 5.27
N PHE A 28 0.16 -7.04 5.79
CA PHE A 28 -0.96 -7.90 6.11
C PHE A 28 -1.60 -8.52 4.84
N ILE A 29 -1.78 -7.72 3.78
CA ILE A 29 -2.29 -8.19 2.48
C ILE A 29 -1.28 -9.12 1.81
N ASP A 30 0.01 -8.84 1.91
CA ASP A 30 1.09 -9.67 1.35
C ASP A 30 1.09 -11.07 1.97
N LYS A 31 0.95 -11.14 3.30
CA LYS A 31 0.82 -12.41 4.04
C LYS A 31 -0.53 -13.11 3.85
N ASN A 32 -1.55 -12.38 3.41
CA ASN A 32 -2.92 -12.87 3.27
C ASN A 32 -3.55 -12.36 1.95
N PRO A 33 -3.07 -12.80 0.78
CA PRO A 33 -3.59 -12.33 -0.49
C PRO A 33 -5.03 -12.81 -0.70
N GLY A 34 -5.83 -12.02 -1.41
CA GLY A 34 -7.21 -12.36 -1.76
C GLY A 34 -8.26 -11.95 -0.73
N LEU A 35 -7.89 -11.18 0.29
CA LEU A 35 -8.86 -10.67 1.27
C LEU A 35 -9.70 -9.53 0.70
N THR A 36 -10.99 -9.51 1.04
CA THR A 36 -11.86 -8.37 0.76
C THR A 36 -11.67 -7.26 1.78
N ILE A 37 -12.23 -6.08 1.48
CA ILE A 37 -12.23 -4.98 2.45
C ILE A 37 -12.93 -5.36 3.76
N TYR A 38 -13.97 -6.20 3.71
CA TYR A 38 -14.70 -6.66 4.88
C TYR A 38 -13.90 -7.69 5.70
N ASP A 39 -13.11 -8.52 5.04
CA ASP A 39 -12.21 -9.43 5.74
C ASP A 39 -11.09 -8.66 6.44
N LEU A 40 -10.55 -7.64 5.77
CA LEU A 40 -9.53 -6.76 6.34
C LEU A 40 -10.06 -5.97 7.54
N THR A 41 -11.26 -5.40 7.47
CA THR A 41 -11.85 -4.67 8.62
C THR A 41 -12.04 -5.60 9.82
N LYS A 42 -12.57 -6.81 9.60
CA LYS A 42 -12.78 -7.81 10.65
C LYS A 42 -11.46 -8.29 11.26
N LYS A 43 -10.50 -8.69 10.43
CA LYS A 43 -9.21 -9.25 10.89
C LYS A 43 -8.32 -8.21 11.57
N LEU A 44 -8.33 -6.97 11.10
CA LEU A 44 -7.52 -5.88 11.69
C LEU A 44 -8.23 -5.14 12.82
N ASN A 45 -9.52 -5.39 13.03
CA ASN A 45 -10.40 -4.62 13.90
C ASN A 45 -10.33 -3.10 13.58
N TRP A 46 -10.34 -2.75 12.29
CA TRP A 46 -10.30 -1.37 11.81
C TRP A 46 -11.65 -0.97 11.23
N THR A 47 -11.95 0.34 11.29
CA THR A 47 -13.14 0.87 10.62
C THR A 47 -13.01 0.74 9.11
N LEU A 48 -14.15 0.58 8.43
CA LEU A 48 -14.21 0.49 6.97
C LEU A 48 -13.51 1.67 6.28
N GLY A 49 -13.78 2.89 6.75
CA GLY A 49 -13.17 4.10 6.20
C GLY A 49 -11.64 4.15 6.38
N LYS A 50 -11.11 3.64 7.50
CA LYS A 50 -9.66 3.57 7.72
C LYS A 50 -9.01 2.60 6.72
N VAL A 51 -9.58 1.42 6.56
CA VAL A 51 -9.07 0.42 5.60
C VAL A 51 -9.18 0.97 4.17
N ASP A 52 -10.34 1.48 3.77
CA ASP A 52 -10.58 2.05 2.43
C ASP A 52 -9.59 3.18 2.09
N TYR A 53 -9.35 4.10 3.03
CA TYR A 53 -8.40 5.19 2.86
C TYR A 53 -6.99 4.69 2.50
N HIS A 54 -6.51 3.68 3.23
CA HIS A 54 -5.17 3.14 3.02
C HIS A 54 -5.09 2.25 1.77
N ILE A 55 -6.13 1.44 1.48
CA ILE A 55 -6.23 0.65 0.25
C ILE A 55 -6.16 1.55 -0.98
N LYS A 56 -6.94 2.63 -1.02
CA LYS A 56 -6.94 3.57 -2.16
C LYS A 56 -5.57 4.16 -2.43
N LYS A 57 -4.78 4.42 -1.38
CA LYS A 57 -3.39 4.88 -1.52
C LYS A 57 -2.48 3.78 -2.06
N LEU A 58 -2.54 2.59 -1.49
CA LEU A 58 -1.72 1.45 -1.95
C LEU A 58 -2.03 1.07 -3.41
N LEU A 59 -3.31 1.07 -3.82
CA LEU A 59 -3.71 0.87 -5.21
C LEU A 59 -3.18 1.97 -6.13
N LYS A 60 -3.33 3.24 -5.71
CA LYS A 60 -2.83 4.39 -6.48
C LYS A 60 -1.32 4.32 -6.69
N ASP A 61 -0.59 3.90 -5.66
CA ASP A 61 0.86 3.77 -5.69
C ASP A 61 1.30 2.45 -6.37
N GLY A 62 0.35 1.63 -6.83
CA GLY A 62 0.58 0.36 -7.52
C GLY A 62 1.05 -0.79 -6.61
N ILE A 63 1.25 -0.54 -5.31
CA ILE A 63 1.84 -1.47 -4.34
C ILE A 63 0.97 -2.73 -4.14
N ILE A 64 -0.34 -2.57 -4.30
CA ILE A 64 -1.31 -3.67 -4.32
C ILE A 64 -2.16 -3.58 -5.58
N LYS A 65 -2.78 -4.69 -5.96
CA LYS A 65 -3.80 -4.78 -7.00
C LYS A 65 -5.08 -5.43 -6.48
N ASN A 66 -6.18 -5.24 -7.20
CA ASN A 66 -7.44 -5.90 -6.87
C ASN A 66 -7.94 -6.77 -8.02
N SER A 67 -8.52 -7.91 -7.67
CA SER A 67 -9.36 -8.70 -8.56
C SER A 67 -10.83 -8.36 -8.28
N GLU A 68 -11.69 -8.59 -9.27
CA GLU A 68 -13.13 -8.38 -9.15
C GLU A 68 -13.86 -9.66 -9.57
N GLU A 69 -14.83 -10.08 -8.75
CA GLU A 69 -15.72 -11.21 -9.03
C GLU A 69 -17.17 -10.77 -8.80
N ILE A 70 -18.12 -11.29 -9.59
CA ILE A 70 -19.54 -11.04 -9.36
C ILE A 70 -20.10 -12.18 -8.51
N VAL A 71 -20.55 -11.85 -7.30
CA VAL A 71 -21.19 -12.80 -6.38
C VAL A 71 -22.59 -12.27 -6.06
N ASN A 72 -23.62 -13.05 -6.38
CA ASN A 72 -25.03 -12.67 -6.17
C ASN A 72 -25.37 -11.28 -6.77
N GLY A 73 -24.87 -11.00 -7.98
CA GLY A 73 -25.10 -9.73 -8.69
C GLY A 73 -24.33 -8.52 -8.12
N ARG A 74 -23.44 -8.71 -7.15
CA ARG A 74 -22.61 -7.64 -6.58
C ARG A 74 -21.13 -7.88 -6.89
N VAL A 75 -20.43 -6.79 -7.21
CA VAL A 75 -18.97 -6.82 -7.37
C VAL A 75 -18.33 -7.02 -6.01
N LYS A 76 -17.53 -8.08 -5.88
CA LYS A 76 -16.67 -8.35 -4.73
C LYS A 76 -15.23 -8.15 -5.16
N LYS A 77 -14.51 -7.28 -4.44
CA LYS A 77 -13.12 -6.96 -4.68
C LYS A 77 -12.22 -7.66 -3.67
N ALA A 78 -11.19 -8.33 -4.16
CA ALA A 78 -10.17 -8.97 -3.33
C ALA A 78 -8.80 -8.35 -3.64
N TYR A 79 -7.99 -8.13 -2.60
CA TYR A 79 -6.73 -7.40 -2.70
C TYR A 79 -5.52 -8.33 -2.61
N HIS A 80 -4.51 -8.06 -3.43
CA HIS A 80 -3.30 -8.86 -3.57
C HIS A 80 -2.07 -7.95 -3.59
N PRO A 81 -0.91 -8.39 -3.08
CA PRO A 81 0.33 -7.65 -3.28
C PRO A 81 0.66 -7.59 -4.78
N THR A 82 1.27 -6.50 -5.21
CA THR A 82 1.86 -6.42 -6.54
C THR A 82 3.27 -7.03 -6.47
N PRO A 83 3.57 -8.08 -7.25
CA PRO A 83 4.92 -8.65 -7.32
C PRO A 83 5.95 -7.59 -7.69
N PHE A 84 7.11 -7.60 -7.02
CA PHE A 84 8.18 -6.62 -7.26
C PHE A 84 8.62 -6.53 -8.73
N GLY A 85 8.57 -7.64 -9.47
CA GLY A 85 8.89 -7.67 -10.90
C GLY A 85 7.97 -6.80 -11.78
N GLU A 86 6.73 -6.52 -11.34
CA GLU A 86 5.78 -5.64 -12.04
C GLU A 86 6.11 -4.15 -11.82
N HIS A 87 6.96 -3.82 -10.83
CA HIS A 87 7.43 -2.45 -10.56
C HIS A 87 8.72 -2.08 -11.28
N ILE A 88 9.42 -3.05 -11.87
CA ILE A 88 10.68 -2.82 -12.55
C ILE A 88 10.39 -2.46 -14.01
N ASN A 89 10.70 -1.22 -14.40
CA ASN A 89 10.84 -0.89 -15.81
C ASN A 89 12.15 -1.49 -16.33
N TRP A 90 12.08 -2.74 -16.80
CA TRP A 90 13.23 -3.46 -17.32
C TRP A 90 13.88 -2.77 -18.53
N ASP A 91 13.11 -1.97 -19.28
CA ASP A 91 13.64 -1.21 -20.40
C ASP A 91 14.52 -0.03 -19.96
N GLU A 92 14.23 0.59 -18.81
CA GLU A 92 15.07 1.63 -18.21
C GLU A 92 16.36 1.06 -17.58
N MET A 93 16.35 -0.20 -17.16
CA MET A 93 17.52 -0.86 -16.54
C MET A 93 18.60 -1.30 -17.53
N LYS A 94 18.37 -1.20 -18.85
CA LYS A 94 19.31 -1.58 -19.92
C LYS A 94 20.58 -0.72 -19.98
N HIS A 95 20.66 0.37 -19.22
CA HIS A 95 21.80 1.30 -19.19
C HIS A 95 22.61 1.27 -17.90
N THR A 96 22.63 0.14 -17.19
CA THR A 96 23.60 -0.06 -16.12
C THR A 96 24.96 -0.40 -16.74
N LYS A 97 25.91 0.55 -16.71
CA LYS A 97 27.32 0.20 -16.91
C LYS A 97 27.65 -0.89 -15.89
N LYS A 98 28.26 -2.00 -16.35
CA LYS A 98 28.80 -3.00 -15.42
C LYS A 98 29.67 -2.27 -14.39
N PRO A 99 29.54 -2.55 -13.09
CA PRO A 99 30.47 -1.98 -12.12
C PRO A 99 31.88 -2.33 -12.57
N GLU A 100 32.75 -1.32 -12.63
CA GLU A 100 34.16 -1.53 -12.96
C GLU A 100 34.74 -2.51 -11.95
N GLU A 101 35.33 -3.60 -12.45
CA GLU A 101 36.01 -4.58 -11.61
C GLU A 101 37.14 -3.84 -10.87
N VAL A 102 36.98 -3.71 -9.56
CA VAL A 102 38.02 -3.15 -8.69
C VAL A 102 39.18 -4.15 -8.72
N LYS A 103 40.24 -3.79 -9.45
CA LYS A 103 41.51 -4.53 -9.48
C LYS A 103 42.30 -4.32 -8.20
#